data_AF-A0A2U8HH17-F1
#
_entry.id   AF-A0A2U8HH17-F1
#
_cell.length_a   1.000
_cell.length_b   1.000
_cell.length_c   1.000
_cell.angle_alpha   90.00
_cell.angle_beta   90.00
_cell.angle_gamma   90.00
#
_symmetry.space_group_name_H-M   'P 1'
#
loop_
_entity.id
_entity.type
_entity.pdbx_description
1 polymer ?
#
loop_
_entity_poly.entity_id
_entity_poly.type
_entity_poly.pdbx_seq_one_letter_code
_entity_poly.pdbx_strand_id
1 'polypeptide(L)'
;MFMPKLHLAVDNTGAQPAARTPRQSRPKILDRFAVRVTAPEVWCRFLHAEFRNPEEVAAHFEVRFSTACNWWNATNRPSADKVLIAMVEHGAALSSALQAEIGERRAA
;
A
#
# COMPACT_ATOMS: atom_id res chain seq x y z
N MET A 1 56.78 0.39 21.95
CA MET A 1 55.50 1.09 21.66
C MET A 1 54.37 0.09 21.92
N PHE A 2 53.69 0.18 23.07
CA PHE A 2 52.61 -0.72 23.47
C PHE A 2 51.27 -0.09 23.03
N MET A 3 50.49 -0.77 22.18
CA MET A 3 49.13 -0.32 21.87
C MET A 3 48.14 -0.91 22.89
N PRO A 4 47.37 -0.09 23.61
CA PRO A 4 46.36 -0.59 24.53
C PRO A 4 45.21 -1.21 23.72
N LYS A 5 44.90 -2.47 24.01
CA LYS A 5 43.78 -3.19 23.38
C LYS A 5 42.50 -2.85 24.16
N LEU A 6 41.62 -2.08 23.54
CA LEU A 6 40.30 -1.77 24.10
C LEU A 6 39.44 -3.03 24.09
N HIS A 7 38.89 -3.37 25.26
CA HIS A 7 37.94 -4.46 25.42
C HIS A 7 36.57 -3.87 25.71
N LEU A 8 35.59 -4.12 24.84
CA LEU A 8 34.21 -3.70 25.06
C LEU A 8 33.58 -4.65 26.10
N ALA A 9 33.32 -4.13 27.29
CA ALA A 9 32.47 -4.79 28.28
C ALA A 9 31.04 -4.28 28.11
N VAL A 10 30.11 -5.15 27.73
CA VAL A 10 28.68 -4.83 27.66
C VAL A 10 28.07 -5.16 29.01
N ASP A 11 27.81 -4.14 29.81
CA ASP A 11 27.11 -4.27 31.08
C ASP A 11 25.59 -4.13 30.84
N ASN A 12 24.86 -5.24 30.93
CA ASN A 12 23.41 -5.26 30.78
C ASN A 12 22.67 -5.05 32.12
N THR A 13 23.37 -4.64 33.17
CA THR A 13 22.80 -4.52 34.53
C THR A 13 22.16 -3.14 34.78
N GLY A 14 22.10 -2.28 33.77
CA GLY A 14 21.32 -1.04 33.80
C GLY A 14 19.85 -1.33 34.03
N ALA A 15 19.26 -0.67 35.03
CA ALA A 15 17.89 -0.84 35.51
C ALA A 15 16.91 -1.24 34.39
N GLN A 16 16.26 -2.38 34.58
CA GLN A 16 15.24 -2.90 33.68
C GLN A 16 14.24 -1.78 33.40
N PRO A 17 14.12 -1.29 32.14
CA PRO A 17 13.16 -0.24 31.86
C PRO A 17 11.78 -0.78 32.23
N ALA A 18 11.00 0.07 32.93
CA ALA A 18 9.67 -0.22 33.44
C ALA A 18 8.88 -1.15 32.49
N ALA A 19 8.24 -2.18 33.05
CA ALA A 19 7.50 -3.24 32.38
C ALA A 19 7.13 -2.87 30.94
N ARG A 20 7.94 -3.30 29.96
CA ARG A 20 7.67 -3.06 28.54
C ARG A 20 6.31 -3.66 28.25
N THR A 21 5.33 -2.82 27.96
CA THR A 21 4.01 -3.25 27.50
C THR A 21 4.24 -4.30 26.42
N PRO A 22 3.63 -5.51 26.51
CA PRO A 22 3.89 -6.57 25.55
C PRO A 22 3.66 -6.01 24.15
N ARG A 23 4.65 -6.17 23.27
CA ARG A 23 4.59 -5.68 21.89
C ARG A 23 3.44 -6.37 21.18
N GLN A 24 2.31 -5.68 21.10
CA GLN A 24 1.11 -6.23 20.50
C GLN A 24 1.28 -6.25 18.98
N SER A 25 1.47 -7.44 18.41
CA SER A 25 1.47 -7.62 16.96
C SER A 25 0.05 -7.45 16.44
N ARG A 26 -0.16 -6.55 15.46
CA ARG A 26 -1.44 -6.44 14.75
C ARG A 26 -1.64 -7.67 13.85
N PRO A 27 -2.85 -8.24 13.79
CA PRO A 27 -3.12 -9.38 12.91
C PRO A 27 -2.89 -9.00 11.44
N LYS A 28 -2.25 -9.89 10.69
CA LYS A 28 -2.10 -9.76 9.23
C LYS A 28 -3.37 -10.29 8.59
N ILE A 29 -4.40 -9.44 8.52
CA ILE A 29 -5.71 -9.80 7.97
C ILE A 29 -5.63 -9.94 6.43
N LEU A 30 -4.74 -9.18 5.79
CA LEU A 30 -4.57 -9.19 4.34
C LEU A 30 -3.30 -9.94 3.93
N ASP A 31 -3.46 -10.82 2.94
CA ASP A 31 -2.32 -11.32 2.16
C ASP A 31 -1.74 -10.16 1.35
N ARG A 32 -0.56 -9.69 1.78
CA ARG A 32 0.14 -8.55 1.16
C ARG A 32 0.60 -8.85 -0.26
N PHE A 33 0.94 -10.11 -0.54
CA PHE A 33 1.36 -10.51 -1.88
C PHE A 33 0.16 -10.51 -2.80
N ALA A 34 -0.95 -11.12 -2.38
CA ALA A 34 -2.20 -11.09 -3.13
C ALA A 34 -2.61 -9.65 -3.45
N VAL A 35 -2.71 -8.78 -2.43
CA VAL A 35 -3.05 -7.36 -2.62
C VAL A 35 -2.12 -6.66 -3.62
N ARG A 36 -0.81 -6.96 -3.60
CA ARG A 36 0.14 -6.34 -4.53
C ARG A 36 -0.10 -6.79 -5.97
N VAL A 37 -0.45 -8.06 -6.16
CA VAL A 37 -0.77 -8.63 -7.47
C VAL A 37 -2.11 -8.09 -7.98
N THR A 38 -3.10 -7.93 -7.10
CA THR A 38 -4.46 -7.50 -7.49
C THR A 38 -4.65 -5.99 -7.62
N ALA A 39 -3.70 -5.20 -7.13
CA ALA A 39 -3.83 -3.75 -7.06
C ALA A 39 -4.06 -3.08 -8.43
N PRO A 40 -3.39 -3.48 -9.53
CA PRO A 40 -3.65 -2.89 -10.84
C PRO A 40 -5.08 -3.12 -11.33
N GLU A 41 -5.66 -4.31 -11.13
CA GLU A 41 -7.02 -4.63 -11.56
C GLU A 41 -8.07 -3.91 -10.73
N VAL A 42 -7.89 -3.86 -9.40
CA VAL A 42 -8.74 -3.04 -8.50
C VAL A 42 -8.73 -1.59 -8.94
N TRP A 43 -7.56 -1.05 -9.22
CA TRP A 43 -7.41 0.35 -9.61
C TRP A 43 -8.05 0.62 -10.98
N CYS A 44 -7.79 -0.24 -11.96
CA CYS A 44 -8.41 -0.17 -13.28
C CYS A 44 -9.94 -0.16 -13.16
N ARG A 45 -10.52 -1.12 -12.45
CA ARG A 45 -11.97 -1.22 -12.24
C ARG A 45 -12.56 0.02 -11.60
N PHE A 46 -11.89 0.56 -10.58
CA PHE A 46 -12.25 1.83 -9.96
C PHE A 46 -12.28 2.98 -10.99
N LEU A 47 -11.23 3.10 -11.82
CA LEU A 47 -11.15 4.18 -12.80
C LEU A 47 -12.25 4.09 -13.86
N HIS A 48 -12.57 2.90 -14.35
CA HIS A 48 -13.66 2.68 -15.31
C HIS A 48 -15.05 2.96 -14.72
N ALA A 49 -15.20 2.86 -13.39
CA ALA A 49 -16.46 3.17 -12.73
C ALA A 49 -16.68 4.69 -12.57
N GLU A 50 -15.61 5.45 -12.32
CA GLU A 50 -15.71 6.87 -11.95
C GLU A 50 -15.36 7.86 -13.06
N PHE A 51 -14.60 7.43 -14.06
CA PHE A 51 -14.11 8.30 -15.14
C PHE A 51 -14.50 7.73 -16.51
N ARG A 52 -14.59 8.60 -17.51
CA ARG A 52 -15.00 8.21 -18.86
C ARG A 52 -13.85 7.74 -19.73
N ASN A 53 -12.65 8.23 -19.48
CA ASN A 53 -11.46 7.97 -20.29
C ASN A 53 -10.15 8.27 -19.53
N PRO A 54 -8.99 7.85 -20.05
CA PRO A 54 -7.70 8.11 -19.42
C PRO A 54 -7.33 9.60 -19.35
N GLU A 55 -7.87 10.46 -20.21
CA GLU A 55 -7.64 11.90 -20.19
C GLU A 55 -8.20 12.54 -18.90
N GLU A 56 -9.42 12.16 -18.51
CA GLU A 56 -10.02 12.61 -17.24
C GLU A 56 -9.23 12.12 -16.03
N VAL A 57 -8.75 10.87 -16.07
CA VAL A 57 -7.88 10.32 -15.03
C VAL A 57 -6.58 11.11 -14.92
N ALA A 58 -5.95 11.44 -16.06
CA ALA A 58 -4.71 12.21 -16.08
C ALA A 58 -4.90 13.61 -15.49
N ALA A 59 -6.01 14.28 -15.84
CA ALA A 59 -6.36 15.60 -15.33
C ALA A 59 -6.66 15.57 -13.82
N HIS A 60 -7.52 14.66 -13.38
CA HIS A 60 -7.96 14.55 -11.99
C HIS A 60 -6.79 14.21 -11.05
N PHE A 61 -5.96 13.23 -11.41
CA PHE A 61 -4.84 12.82 -10.58
C PHE A 61 -3.56 13.62 -10.84
N GLU A 62 -3.58 14.62 -11.71
CA GLU A 62 -2.41 15.44 -12.09
C GLU A 62 -1.19 14.58 -12.46
N VAL A 63 -1.42 13.60 -13.35
CA VAL A 63 -0.37 12.72 -13.86
C VAL A 63 -0.23 12.84 -15.36
N ARG A 64 0.89 12.33 -15.90
CA ARG A 64 1.07 12.21 -17.35
C ARG A 64 0.01 11.27 -17.93
N PHE A 65 -0.43 11.57 -19.15
CA PHE A 65 -1.39 10.73 -19.88
C PHE A 65 -0.93 9.27 -19.99
N SER A 66 0.36 9.01 -20.22
CA SER A 66 0.89 7.65 -20.27
C SER A 66 0.73 6.88 -18.94
N THR A 67 0.82 7.56 -17.81
CA THR A 67 0.55 6.97 -16.49
C THR A 67 -0.93 6.61 -16.38
N ALA A 68 -1.82 7.51 -16.79
CA ALA A 68 -3.25 7.24 -16.79
C ALA A 68 -3.62 6.06 -17.71
N CYS A 69 -3.02 5.96 -18.91
CA CYS A 69 -3.21 4.80 -19.79
C CYS A 69 -2.73 3.50 -19.14
N ASN A 70 -1.59 3.51 -18.44
CA ASN A 70 -1.10 2.32 -17.74
C ASN A 70 -2.07 1.88 -16.64
N TRP A 71 -2.65 2.83 -15.91
CA TRP A 71 -3.66 2.53 -14.89
C TRP A 71 -4.97 2.03 -15.50
N TRP A 72 -5.43 2.67 -16.58
CA TRP A 72 -6.65 2.33 -17.30
C TRP A 72 -6.65 0.92 -17.90
N ASN A 73 -5.46 0.37 -18.16
CA ASN A 73 -5.26 -0.97 -18.72
C ASN A 73 -4.72 -1.98 -17.70
N ALA A 74 -4.75 -1.64 -16.40
CA ALA A 74 -4.21 -2.48 -15.32
C ALA A 74 -2.72 -2.89 -15.48
N THR A 75 -1.92 -2.11 -16.22
CA THR A 75 -0.49 -2.42 -16.46
C THR A 75 0.34 -2.23 -15.20
N ASN A 76 0.00 -1.22 -14.38
CA ASN A 76 0.65 -0.98 -13.11
C ASN A 76 -0.32 -0.36 -12.09
N ARG A 77 0.17 -0.22 -10.86
CA ARG A 77 -0.59 0.30 -9.72
C ARG A 77 -0.22 1.76 -9.44
N PRO A 78 -1.15 2.55 -8.86
CA PRO A 78 -0.84 3.89 -8.40
C PRO A 78 0.13 3.88 -7.21
N SER A 79 0.74 5.03 -6.96
CA SER A 79 1.42 5.31 -5.69
C SER A 79 0.41 5.58 -4.56
N ALA A 80 0.87 5.50 -3.32
CA ALA A 80 -0.02 5.57 -2.14
C ALA A 80 -0.74 6.92 -2.02
N ASP A 81 -0.11 8.03 -2.40
CA ASP A 81 -0.71 9.36 -2.42
C ASP A 81 -1.96 9.42 -3.31
N LYS A 82 -1.92 8.79 -4.49
CA LYS A 82 -3.06 8.75 -5.41
C LYS A 82 -4.21 7.89 -4.88
N VAL A 83 -3.88 6.80 -4.18
CA VAL A 83 -4.86 5.98 -3.47
C VAL A 83 -5.52 6.78 -2.34
N LEU A 84 -4.76 7.61 -1.61
CA LEU A 84 -5.31 8.46 -0.55
C LEU A 84 -6.27 9.51 -1.12
N ILE A 85 -5.94 10.14 -2.25
CA ILE A 85 -6.84 11.08 -2.94
C ILE A 85 -8.14 10.36 -3.33
N ALA A 86 -8.05 9.22 -4.03
CA ALA A 86 -9.23 8.45 -4.42
C ALA A 86 -10.05 7.95 -3.22
N MET A 87 -9.41 7.64 -2.09
CA MET A 87 -10.13 7.25 -0.87
C MET A 87 -10.95 8.41 -0.29
N VAL A 88 -10.42 9.63 -0.32
CA VAL A 88 -11.11 10.83 0.18
C VAL A 88 -12.25 11.23 -0.73
N GLU A 89 -12.03 11.20 -2.04
CA GLU A 89 -12.97 11.75 -3.02
C GLU A 89 -13.98 10.71 -3.54
N HIS A 90 -13.56 9.45 -3.63
CA HIS A 90 -14.31 8.36 -4.27
C HIS A 90 -14.30 7.06 -3.44
N GLY A 91 -14.16 7.15 -2.12
CA GLY A 91 -13.92 6.00 -1.25
C GLY A 91 -14.93 4.86 -1.36
N ALA A 92 -16.21 5.16 -1.64
CA ALA A 92 -17.24 4.17 -1.86
C ALA A 92 -16.99 3.33 -3.13
N ALA A 93 -16.67 3.98 -4.25
CA ALA A 93 -16.38 3.33 -5.51
C ALA A 93 -15.11 2.47 -5.44
N LEU A 94 -14.05 3.02 -4.84
CA LEU A 94 -12.79 2.30 -4.62
C LEU A 94 -12.99 1.06 -3.73
N SER A 95 -13.80 1.19 -2.67
CA SER A 95 -14.16 0.06 -1.81
C SER A 95 -14.96 -1.01 -2.56
N SER A 96 -15.91 -0.60 -3.40
CA SER A 96 -16.70 -1.51 -4.24
C SER A 96 -15.81 -2.29 -5.22
N ALA A 97 -14.90 -1.60 -5.92
CA ALA A 97 -13.95 -2.23 -6.84
C ALA A 97 -13.05 -3.26 -6.12
N LEU A 98 -12.57 -2.92 -4.92
CA LEU A 98 -11.77 -3.83 -4.09
C LEU A 98 -12.55 -5.09 -3.69
N GLN A 99 -13.80 -4.94 -3.24
CA GLN A 99 -14.63 -6.08 -2.86
C GLN A 99 -14.96 -6.98 -4.05
N ALA A 100 -15.25 -6.40 -5.21
CA ALA A 100 -15.52 -7.16 -6.42
C ALA A 100 -14.31 -8.01 -6.84
N GLU A 101 -13.11 -7.43 -6.87
CA GLU A 101 -11.88 -8.13 -7.25
C GLU A 101 -11.47 -9.22 -6.25
N ILE A 102 -11.66 -8.98 -4.95
CA ILE A 102 -11.40 -10.00 -3.93
C ILE A 102 -12.46 -11.12 -4.00
N GLY A 103 -13.72 -10.77 -4.27
CA GLY A 103 -14.81 -11.72 -4.44
C GLY A 103 -14.59 -12.66 -5.61
N GLU A 104 -14.24 -12.13 -6.77
CA GLU A 104 -13.94 -12.91 -7.98
C GLU A 104 -12.79 -13.89 -7.77
N ARG A 105 -11.70 -13.46 -7.13
CA ARG A 105 -10.56 -14.35 -6.85
C ARG A 105 -10.82 -15.41 -5.79
N ARG A 106 -11.84 -15.25 -4.95
CA ARG A 106 -12.28 -16.32 -4.03
C ARG A 106 -13.14 -17.38 -4.72
N ALA A 107 -13.73 -17.04 -5.86
CA ALA A 107 -14.62 -17.93 -6.62
C ALA A 107 -13.90 -18.73 -7.72
N ALA A 108 -12.70 -18.32 -8.11
CA ALA A 108 -11.82 -19.00 -9.07
C ALA A 108 -10.92 -20.04 -8.38
#